data_AF-A0A1S8X805-F1
#
_entry.id   AF-A0A1S8X805-F1
#
_cell.length_a   1.000
_cell.length_b   1.000
_cell.length_c   1.000
_cell.angle_alpha   90.00
_cell.angle_beta   90.00
_cell.angle_gamma   90.00
#
_symmetry.space_group_name_H-M   'P 1'
#
loop_
_entity.id
_entity.type
_entity.pdbx_description
1 polymer ?
#
loop_
_entity_poly.entity_id
_entity_poly.type
_entity_poly.pdbx_seq_one_letter_code
_entity_poly.pdbx_strand_id
1 'polypeptide(L)'
;MNYSGRYCTLLLLVILASCECAEEVQVHLQMREETPPHTRIGSVSSSLPATLGTKLHFLTDNTFFSVAPNTGEVGVARLIDRERLCPDFKICCGVLACQLDASVFITNKETGEFAATVNLKVDIQDQNDNRPAFTSPSQKVAISESALVGTHINLVPATDADIEPVNQIQRYSLIEPTGTFVLDLTELPSVRLQLTRPLDREKTELYTANLEACDPGACARQTLEIQILDENDNKPIFKVTRYKKQLQENIKVGEVVLHLNATDLDAGDRGRVLYALHGTVDPDLFETFELVRDTGEIRLKRPLAANIRDNYRFKVIACDAVNPACAGDENSTAEITLLVEDINNFAPTIHTVAAGAALASANPPPPDFTGQKSSEASFRESLSIFENTPPSQVAVLTVRDADVGENSRVTCSLNESSGDDLNRPFIGGSVSPNFILTLSAPGIYSLRTSRMYDYEIEPVVSTKVVCHDFGKPHALTSARVITVRVVDVNEFQPEFSRRVYVGRVSENSPAGKEILTITATDRDRGAVLRYYFAPVNTEQSTWDESGRSESATAMDDAGLSRIESNKYFVMEPETGVIRTSQPNFMCNPERW
;
A
#
# COMPACT_ATOMS: atom_id res chain seq x y z
N MET A 1 87.63 40.07 4.18
CA MET A 1 88.83 39.29 3.80
C MET A 1 89.66 40.11 2.83
N ASN A 2 90.98 40.03 2.97
CA ASN A 2 92.04 40.90 2.47
C ASN A 2 92.17 41.02 0.93
N TYR A 3 92.65 42.18 0.45
CA TYR A 3 93.85 42.39 -0.40
C TYR A 3 94.07 43.92 -0.54
N SER A 4 94.94 44.53 0.28
CA SER A 4 96.30 45.05 0.00
C SER A 4 96.40 46.17 -1.06
N GLY A 5 96.72 47.39 -0.63
CA GLY A 5 96.99 48.54 -1.52
C GLY A 5 98.45 48.71 -1.95
N ARG A 6 98.75 49.83 -2.62
CA ARG A 6 99.83 50.80 -2.31
C ARG A 6 100.07 51.85 -3.44
N TYR A 7 100.10 53.11 -3.00
CA TYR A 7 100.88 54.30 -3.38
C TYR A 7 101.05 54.81 -4.84
N CYS A 8 100.73 56.10 -4.96
CA CYS A 8 101.10 57.04 -6.03
C CYS A 8 102.54 57.56 -5.81
N THR A 9 103.37 57.63 -6.86
CA THR A 9 104.47 58.62 -6.99
C THR A 9 104.67 59.00 -8.46
N LEU A 10 104.73 60.32 -8.68
CA LEU A 10 104.88 61.09 -9.93
C LEU A 10 106.27 60.93 -10.58
N LEU A 11 106.38 60.87 -11.92
CA LEU A 11 107.07 61.86 -12.78
C LEU A 11 107.09 61.48 -14.28
N LEU A 12 106.60 62.40 -15.13
CA LEU A 12 107.07 62.81 -16.47
C LEU A 12 107.27 61.77 -17.62
N LEU A 13 106.39 61.79 -18.64
CA LEU A 13 106.64 62.32 -20.00
C LEU A 13 105.49 61.96 -20.99
N VAL A 14 104.97 62.99 -21.65
CA VAL A 14 104.56 63.07 -23.08
C VAL A 14 103.44 62.16 -23.62
N ILE A 15 102.31 62.84 -23.93
CA ILE A 15 101.39 62.69 -25.07
C ILE A 15 101.06 61.25 -25.50
N LEU A 16 99.91 60.76 -25.03
CA LEU A 16 98.99 59.93 -25.81
C LEU A 16 97.56 60.16 -25.29
N ALA A 17 96.61 60.20 -26.23
CA ALA A 17 95.20 60.29 -25.96
C ALA A 17 94.71 59.07 -25.17
N SER A 18 94.28 59.30 -23.94
CA SER A 18 93.34 58.46 -23.19
C SER A 18 93.13 59.12 -21.84
N CYS A 19 92.09 59.94 -21.70
CA CYS A 19 91.55 60.22 -20.38
C CYS A 19 90.42 59.22 -20.16
N GLU A 20 90.82 58.22 -19.41
CA GLU A 20 90.09 57.21 -18.66
C GLU A 20 88.58 57.45 -18.49
N CYS A 21 87.86 56.35 -18.69
CA CYS A 21 86.44 56.13 -18.48
C CYS A 21 85.85 57.02 -17.39
N ALA A 22 84.76 57.72 -17.72
CA ALA A 22 83.87 58.32 -16.73
C ALA A 22 83.53 57.24 -15.70
N GLU A 23 84.01 57.42 -14.47
CA GLU A 23 83.66 56.58 -13.34
C GLU A 23 82.14 56.72 -13.14
N GLU A 24 81.36 55.68 -13.44
CA GLU A 24 79.93 55.68 -13.17
C GLU A 24 79.74 55.74 -11.65
N VAL A 25 79.53 56.94 -11.14
CA VAL A 25 79.22 57.15 -9.73
C VAL A 25 77.78 56.68 -9.52
N GLN A 26 77.64 55.57 -8.79
CA GLN A 26 76.35 55.04 -8.40
C GLN A 26 76.02 55.48 -6.97
N VAL A 27 74.85 56.09 -6.78
CA VAL A 27 74.37 56.52 -5.46
C VAL A 27 73.18 55.66 -5.08
N HIS A 28 73.29 55.00 -3.94
CA HIS A 28 72.22 54.21 -3.35
C HIS A 28 71.50 55.05 -2.29
N LEU A 29 70.21 55.26 -2.46
CA LEU A 29 69.33 55.90 -1.48
C LEU A 29 68.21 54.94 -1.10
N GLN A 30 67.58 55.20 0.04
CA GLN A 30 66.40 54.48 0.48
C GLN A 30 65.33 55.48 0.87
N MET A 31 64.09 55.18 0.52
CA MET A 31 62.93 55.96 0.96
C MET A 31 61.72 55.05 1.16
N ARG A 32 60.76 55.51 1.94
CA ARG A 32 59.47 54.84 2.07
C ARG A 32 58.55 55.26 0.94
N GLU A 33 57.68 54.37 0.49
CA GLU A 33 56.58 54.76 -0.38
C GLU A 33 55.63 55.76 0.30
N GLU A 34 54.73 56.36 -0.49
CA GLU A 34 53.78 57.39 -0.03
C GLU A 34 54.45 58.59 0.69
N THR A 35 55.77 58.74 0.54
CA THR A 35 56.50 59.88 1.07
C THR A 35 56.03 61.15 0.32
N PRO A 36 55.65 62.23 1.03
CA PRO A 36 55.13 63.43 0.39
C PRO A 36 56.10 64.03 -0.64
N PRO A 37 55.60 64.58 -1.76
CA PRO A 37 56.43 65.30 -2.73
C PRO A 37 57.23 66.42 -2.07
N HIS A 38 58.41 66.71 -2.62
CA HIS A 38 59.40 67.66 -2.12
C HIS A 38 60.11 67.27 -0.82
N THR A 39 59.83 66.10 -0.25
CA THR A 39 60.60 65.56 0.87
C THR A 39 62.02 65.21 0.41
N ARG A 40 63.02 65.64 1.16
CA ARG A 40 64.44 65.33 0.92
C ARG A 40 64.75 63.90 1.33
N ILE A 41 65.29 63.10 0.41
CA ILE A 41 65.63 61.68 0.63
C ILE A 41 67.15 61.42 0.65
N GLY A 42 67.96 62.35 0.12
CA GLY A 42 69.41 62.19 0.12
C GLY A 42 70.12 63.30 -0.64
N SER A 43 71.36 63.04 -1.03
CA SER A 43 72.14 63.96 -1.86
C SER A 43 73.07 63.18 -2.77
N VAL A 44 73.20 63.62 -4.03
CA VAL A 44 74.26 63.13 -4.92
C VAL A 44 75.59 63.84 -4.68
N SER A 45 75.56 65.01 -4.03
CA SER A 45 76.77 65.80 -3.77
C SER A 45 77.64 65.22 -2.63
N SER A 46 77.09 64.35 -1.77
CA SER A 46 77.86 63.67 -0.72
C SER A 46 78.87 62.65 -1.27
N SER A 47 78.62 62.14 -2.48
CA SER A 47 79.52 61.21 -3.17
C SER A 47 80.57 61.92 -4.02
N LEU A 48 80.53 63.26 -4.08
CA LEU A 48 81.45 64.09 -4.84
C LEU A 48 82.45 64.79 -3.90
N PRO A 49 83.68 65.09 -4.34
CA PRO A 49 84.63 65.84 -3.52
C PRO A 49 84.08 67.23 -3.14
N ALA A 50 84.22 67.62 -1.87
CA ALA A 50 83.65 68.87 -1.33
C ALA A 50 84.08 70.16 -2.06
N THR A 51 85.16 70.10 -2.84
CA THR A 51 85.69 71.21 -3.66
C THR A 51 84.90 71.44 -4.95
N LEU A 52 84.06 70.49 -5.38
CA LEU A 52 83.31 70.55 -6.64
C LEU A 52 81.84 70.98 -6.47
N GLY A 53 81.23 70.79 -5.30
CA GLY A 53 79.79 71.03 -5.11
C GLY A 53 79.30 72.45 -5.45
N THR A 54 80.16 73.48 -5.29
CA THR A 54 79.80 74.89 -5.57
C THR A 54 79.96 75.31 -7.03
N LYS A 55 80.61 74.47 -7.86
CA LYS A 55 80.90 74.74 -9.28
C LYS A 55 80.05 73.92 -10.25
N LEU A 56 79.14 73.10 -9.73
CA LEU A 56 78.33 72.16 -10.51
C LEU A 56 76.85 72.54 -10.49
N HIS A 57 76.14 72.15 -11.54
CA HIS A 57 74.70 72.27 -11.69
C HIS A 57 74.10 70.90 -11.97
N PHE A 58 73.08 70.51 -11.20
CA PHE A 58 72.47 69.18 -11.22
C PHE A 58 71.11 69.21 -11.93
N LEU A 59 70.86 68.21 -12.77
CA LEU A 59 69.64 68.07 -13.56
C LEU A 59 69.16 66.62 -13.51
N THR A 60 67.85 66.41 -13.44
CA THR A 60 67.20 65.10 -13.53
C THR A 60 65.94 65.23 -14.39
N ASP A 61 65.41 64.12 -14.89
CA ASP A 61 64.19 64.08 -15.70
C ASP A 61 62.89 64.36 -14.92
N ASN A 62 62.99 64.50 -13.59
CA ASN A 62 61.88 64.75 -12.66
C ASN A 62 60.76 63.69 -12.75
N THR A 63 61.06 62.48 -13.20
CA THR A 63 60.08 61.40 -13.35
C THR A 63 59.56 60.91 -11.99
N PHE A 64 60.46 60.54 -11.08
CA PHE A 64 60.16 60.10 -9.72
C PHE A 64 60.90 60.91 -8.66
N PHE A 65 62.10 61.40 -8.99
CA PHE A 65 62.97 62.15 -8.10
C PHE A 65 63.32 63.50 -8.69
N SER A 66 63.39 64.50 -7.83
CA SER A 66 63.85 65.85 -8.14
C SER A 66 65.24 66.06 -7.56
N VAL A 67 66.06 66.88 -8.22
CA VAL A 67 67.37 67.27 -7.71
C VAL A 67 67.45 68.79 -7.60
N ALA A 68 67.88 69.28 -6.45
CA ALA A 68 68.09 70.69 -6.22
C ALA A 68 69.30 71.17 -7.06
N PRO A 69 69.13 72.12 -8.00
CA PRO A 69 70.13 72.38 -9.03
C PRO A 69 71.48 72.89 -8.53
N ASN A 70 71.50 73.54 -7.34
CA ASN A 70 72.70 74.15 -6.76
C ASN A 70 73.32 73.33 -5.61
N THR A 71 72.60 72.37 -5.06
CA THR A 71 73.04 71.63 -3.85
C THR A 71 73.20 70.13 -4.10
N GLY A 72 72.60 69.60 -5.17
CA GLY A 72 72.59 68.17 -5.46
C GLY A 72 71.71 67.36 -4.49
N GLU A 73 70.86 68.03 -3.70
CA GLU A 73 69.92 67.35 -2.81
C GLU A 73 68.83 66.67 -3.62
N VAL A 74 68.61 65.38 -3.35
CA VAL A 74 67.59 64.58 -4.00
C VAL A 74 66.34 64.61 -3.14
N GLY A 75 65.22 64.96 -3.75
CA GLY A 75 63.89 64.93 -3.13
C GLY A 75 62.87 64.18 -3.97
N VAL A 76 61.73 63.85 -3.39
CA VAL A 76 60.63 63.16 -4.07
C VAL A 76 59.94 64.11 -5.05
N ALA A 77 59.79 63.73 -6.33
CA ALA A 77 59.11 64.58 -7.32
C ALA A 77 57.58 64.40 -7.32
N ARG A 78 57.11 63.18 -7.06
CA ARG A 78 55.68 62.81 -7.01
C ARG A 78 55.47 61.66 -6.03
N LEU A 79 54.21 61.41 -5.65
CA LEU A 79 53.86 60.22 -4.87
C LEU A 79 54.26 58.95 -5.63
N ILE A 80 54.84 58.02 -4.88
CA ILE A 80 55.34 56.73 -5.36
C ILE A 80 54.57 55.69 -4.55
N ASP A 81 53.74 54.92 -5.25
CA ASP A 81 52.95 53.78 -4.78
C ASP A 81 53.71 52.53 -5.24
N ARG A 82 54.23 51.75 -4.30
CA ARG A 82 55.10 50.60 -4.56
C ARG A 82 54.28 49.47 -5.19
N GLU A 83 53.08 49.19 -4.69
CA GLU A 83 52.21 48.11 -5.19
C GLU A 83 51.87 48.30 -6.65
N ARG A 84 51.68 49.55 -7.08
CA ARG A 84 51.39 49.87 -8.49
C ARG A 84 52.61 49.78 -9.40
N LEU A 85 53.79 50.18 -8.91
CA LEU A 85 55.02 50.25 -9.72
C LEU A 85 55.78 48.92 -9.74
N CYS A 86 55.66 48.13 -8.69
CA CYS A 86 56.29 46.84 -8.48
C CYS A 86 55.24 45.74 -8.15
N PRO A 87 54.23 45.49 -9.00
CA PRO A 87 53.13 44.54 -8.71
C PRO A 87 53.54 43.07 -8.81
N ASP A 88 54.41 42.71 -9.76
CA ASP A 88 54.79 41.33 -10.08
C ASP A 88 56.29 41.10 -9.90
N PHE A 89 56.78 40.95 -8.67
CA PHE A 89 58.14 40.47 -8.44
C PHE A 89 58.16 38.94 -8.27
N LYS A 90 58.56 38.26 -9.36
CA LYS A 90 58.89 36.83 -9.35
C LYS A 90 59.99 36.56 -8.32
N ILE A 91 59.68 35.68 -7.37
CA ILE A 91 60.63 35.03 -6.49
C ILE A 91 61.68 34.30 -7.35
N CYS A 92 62.81 34.94 -7.60
CA CYS A 92 64.05 34.27 -7.92
C CYS A 92 65.11 34.86 -7.00
N CYS A 93 65.68 34.02 -6.13
CA CYS A 93 66.86 34.30 -5.30
C CYS A 93 66.66 35.10 -3.99
N GLY A 94 65.44 35.35 -3.53
CA GLY A 94 65.19 35.71 -2.12
C GLY A 94 65.63 37.11 -1.67
N VAL A 95 65.67 38.10 -2.58
CA VAL A 95 65.88 39.51 -2.22
C VAL A 95 64.70 40.34 -2.74
N LEU A 96 63.90 40.85 -1.81
CA LEU A 96 62.80 41.79 -2.03
C LEU A 96 63.38 43.20 -2.17
N ALA A 97 63.44 43.74 -3.38
CA ALA A 97 63.84 45.14 -3.57
C ALA A 97 63.05 45.74 -4.73
N CYS A 98 62.08 46.61 -4.42
CA CYS A 98 61.51 47.53 -5.40
C CYS A 98 62.52 48.68 -5.56
N GLN A 99 63.33 48.61 -6.61
CA GLN A 99 64.39 49.59 -6.87
C GLN A 99 64.02 50.44 -8.08
N LEU A 100 64.01 51.76 -7.90
CA LEU A 100 63.82 52.72 -8.99
C LEU A 100 65.18 53.31 -9.39
N ASP A 101 65.49 53.20 -10.67
CA ASP A 101 66.68 53.80 -11.27
C ASP A 101 66.34 55.18 -11.85
N ALA A 102 67.22 56.16 -11.62
CA ALA A 102 67.17 57.47 -12.25
C ALA A 102 68.58 57.96 -12.57
N SER A 103 68.71 58.89 -13.53
CA SER A 103 70.00 59.47 -13.91
C SER A 103 70.04 60.95 -13.57
N VAL A 104 71.06 61.37 -12.81
CA VAL A 104 71.33 62.77 -12.51
C VAL A 104 72.48 63.24 -13.40
N PHE A 105 72.22 64.23 -14.24
CA PHE A 105 73.20 64.84 -15.12
C PHE A 105 73.86 66.03 -14.41
N ILE A 106 75.20 66.05 -14.45
CA ILE A 106 76.02 67.09 -13.84
C ILE A 106 76.62 67.94 -14.94
N THR A 107 76.50 69.26 -14.81
CA THR A 107 77.08 70.26 -15.72
C THR A 107 77.95 71.24 -14.95
N ASN A 108 78.95 71.82 -15.60
CA ASN A 108 79.71 72.92 -15.04
C ASN A 108 78.84 74.18 -15.00
N LYS A 109 78.77 74.85 -13.83
CA LYS A 109 77.92 76.02 -13.62
C LYS A 109 78.35 77.25 -14.42
N GLU A 110 79.64 77.38 -14.73
CA GLU A 110 80.21 78.52 -15.47
C GLU A 110 80.18 78.29 -16.99
N THR A 111 80.51 77.07 -17.45
CA THR A 111 80.62 76.77 -18.90
C THR A 111 79.37 76.10 -19.49
N GLY A 112 78.51 75.51 -18.66
CA GLY A 112 77.37 74.69 -19.10
C GLY A 112 77.75 73.33 -19.69
N GLU A 113 79.04 72.99 -19.73
CA GLU A 113 79.52 71.74 -20.30
C GLU A 113 79.10 70.55 -19.44
N PHE A 114 78.70 69.46 -20.11
CA PHE A 114 78.41 68.18 -19.47
C PHE A 114 79.67 67.65 -18.79
N ALA A 115 79.55 67.33 -17.50
CA ALA A 115 80.66 66.87 -16.67
C ALA A 115 80.58 65.36 -16.42
N ALA A 116 79.43 64.87 -15.94
CA ALA A 116 79.25 63.46 -15.57
C ALA A 116 77.77 63.08 -15.46
N THR A 117 77.50 61.78 -15.48
CA THR A 117 76.21 61.19 -15.10
C THR A 117 76.38 60.42 -13.79
N VAL A 118 75.46 60.63 -12.86
CA VAL A 118 75.34 59.85 -11.62
C VAL A 118 74.10 58.96 -11.74
N ASN A 119 74.28 57.65 -11.59
CA ASN A 119 73.18 56.70 -11.59
C ASN A 119 72.63 56.61 -10.16
N LEU A 120 71.42 57.08 -9.98
CA LEU A 120 70.69 56.99 -8.73
C LEU A 120 69.91 55.68 -8.69
N LYS A 121 70.15 54.89 -7.65
CA LYS A 121 69.39 53.69 -7.32
C LYS A 121 68.66 53.92 -6.01
N VAL A 122 67.34 53.98 -6.06
CA VAL A 122 66.53 54.22 -4.87
C VAL A 122 65.75 52.97 -4.50
N ASP A 123 66.05 52.41 -3.34
CA ASP A 123 65.26 51.31 -2.78
C ASP A 123 64.00 51.90 -2.13
N ILE A 124 62.84 51.48 -2.64
CA ILE A 124 61.53 51.84 -2.10
C ILE A 124 61.16 50.82 -1.02
N GLN A 125 61.11 51.29 0.22
CA GLN A 125 60.69 50.54 1.39
C GLN A 125 59.16 50.50 1.46
N ASP A 126 58.65 49.29 1.65
CA ASP A 126 57.25 48.96 1.80
C ASP A 126 56.66 49.65 3.04
N GLN A 127 55.44 50.16 2.95
CA GLN A 127 54.66 50.59 4.09
C GLN A 127 53.42 49.70 4.22
N ASN A 128 52.95 49.46 5.45
CA ASN A 128 51.68 48.78 5.67
C ASN A 128 50.54 49.77 5.43
N ASP A 129 50.18 49.98 4.17
CA ASP A 129 49.07 50.81 3.74
C ASP A 129 47.99 50.04 2.95
N ASN A 130 48.26 48.79 2.60
CA ASN A 130 47.26 47.84 2.16
C ASN A 130 46.78 46.97 3.33
N ARG A 131 45.53 46.56 3.26
CA ARG A 131 44.94 45.66 4.25
C ARG A 131 44.62 44.32 3.59
N PRO A 132 44.60 43.22 4.35
CA PRO A 132 44.14 41.93 3.91
C PRO A 132 42.76 42.05 3.28
N ALA A 133 42.55 41.33 2.18
CA ALA A 133 41.29 41.32 1.47
C ALA A 133 40.94 39.89 1.01
N PHE A 134 39.69 39.51 1.22
CA PHE A 134 39.13 38.32 0.60
C PHE A 134 38.47 38.69 -0.73
N THR A 135 38.55 37.79 -1.71
CA THR A 135 37.94 37.96 -3.04
C THR A 135 36.41 38.00 -3.00
N SER A 136 35.79 37.54 -1.92
CA SER A 136 34.34 37.51 -1.72
C SER A 136 33.99 37.63 -0.24
N PRO A 137 32.82 38.20 0.13
CA PRO A 137 32.40 38.32 1.53
C PRO A 137 32.00 36.97 2.16
N SER A 138 31.67 35.98 1.32
CA SER A 138 31.34 34.62 1.73
C SER A 138 32.02 33.60 0.83
N GLN A 139 32.50 32.50 1.41
CA GLN A 139 33.00 31.33 0.70
C GLN A 139 32.15 30.10 1.08
N LYS A 140 31.76 29.30 0.08
CA LYS A 140 31.05 28.04 0.30
C LYS A 140 31.98 26.87 0.05
N VAL A 141 31.97 25.91 0.95
CA VAL A 141 32.70 24.64 0.82
C VAL A 141 31.78 23.49 1.20
N ALA A 142 32.07 22.30 0.68
CA ALA A 142 31.27 21.10 0.93
C ALA A 142 32.16 19.95 1.35
N ILE A 143 31.69 19.13 2.29
CA ILE A 143 32.36 17.93 2.77
C ILE A 143 31.33 16.84 3.07
N SER A 144 31.61 15.60 2.66
CA SER A 144 30.75 14.44 2.98
C SER A 144 30.78 14.16 4.48
N GLU A 145 29.64 13.77 5.07
CA GLU A 145 29.61 13.37 6.47
C GLU A 145 30.42 12.09 6.76
N SER A 146 30.60 11.24 5.74
CA SER A 146 31.48 10.07 5.82
C SER A 146 32.98 10.41 5.77
N ALA A 147 33.34 11.69 5.62
CA ALA A 147 34.73 12.13 5.58
C ALA A 147 35.45 11.76 6.88
N LEU A 148 36.62 11.12 6.74
CA LEU A 148 37.41 10.70 7.87
C LEU A 148 38.00 11.92 8.61
N VAL A 149 38.12 11.80 9.93
CA VAL A 149 38.85 12.78 10.74
C VAL A 149 40.27 12.94 10.19
N GLY A 150 40.71 14.19 10.03
CA GLY A 150 41.96 14.55 9.38
C GLY A 150 41.82 14.91 7.89
N THR A 151 40.62 14.82 7.31
CA THR A 151 40.35 15.31 5.94
C THR A 151 40.60 16.82 5.85
N HIS A 152 41.22 17.25 4.76
CA HIS A 152 41.54 18.67 4.50
C HIS A 152 40.68 19.22 3.35
N ILE A 153 40.23 20.47 3.50
CA ILE A 153 39.53 21.24 2.47
C ILE A 153 40.35 22.50 2.19
N ASN A 154 40.70 22.75 0.92
CA ASN A 154 41.41 23.96 0.54
C ASN A 154 40.48 25.17 0.60
N LEU A 155 40.93 26.25 1.23
CA LEU A 155 40.23 27.53 1.27
C LEU A 155 40.87 28.52 0.29
N VAL A 156 40.11 29.53 -0.13
CA VAL A 156 40.67 30.64 -0.89
C VAL A 156 41.27 31.62 0.13
N PRO A 157 42.60 31.80 0.17
CA PRO A 157 43.23 32.67 1.18
C PRO A 157 42.90 34.14 0.93
N ALA A 158 43.09 34.97 1.95
CA ALA A 158 43.12 36.42 1.76
C ALA A 158 44.41 36.82 1.04
N THR A 159 44.36 37.96 0.36
CA THR A 159 45.50 38.57 -0.31
C THR A 159 45.81 39.91 0.34
N ASP A 160 47.10 40.23 0.42
CA ASP A 160 47.61 41.52 0.85
C ASP A 160 48.68 41.98 -0.15
N ALA A 161 48.63 43.26 -0.52
CA ALA A 161 49.41 43.80 -1.62
C ALA A 161 50.82 44.25 -1.19
N ASP A 162 51.01 44.60 0.08
CA ASP A 162 52.30 44.89 0.71
C ASP A 162 53.25 43.71 0.50
N ILE A 163 54.57 43.89 0.41
CA ILE A 163 55.49 42.77 0.10
C ILE A 163 56.43 42.39 1.24
N GLU A 164 56.64 43.30 2.21
CA GLU A 164 57.51 42.97 3.33
C GLU A 164 56.80 41.95 4.25
N PRO A 165 57.49 40.85 4.66
CA PRO A 165 56.88 39.82 5.51
C PRO A 165 56.30 40.35 6.83
N VAL A 166 56.76 41.51 7.29
CA VAL A 166 56.23 42.16 8.49
C VAL A 166 54.91 42.91 8.23
N ASN A 167 54.68 43.40 7.02
CA ASN A 167 53.46 44.12 6.64
C ASN A 167 52.41 43.17 6.03
N GLN A 168 52.85 42.04 5.49
CA GLN A 168 52.01 40.95 5.00
C GLN A 168 51.15 40.27 6.08
N ILE A 169 50.19 39.45 5.64
CA ILE A 169 49.29 38.67 6.51
C ILE A 169 50.11 37.77 7.45
N GLN A 170 50.00 38.00 8.75
CA GLN A 170 50.74 37.25 9.78
C GLN A 170 49.91 36.17 10.46
N ARG A 171 48.58 36.32 10.46
CA ARG A 171 47.70 35.44 11.24
C ARG A 171 46.41 35.14 10.51
N TYR A 172 46.07 33.86 10.49
CA TYR A 172 44.74 33.37 10.17
C TYR A 172 44.07 32.80 11.43
N SER A 173 42.79 33.12 11.62
CA SER A 173 41.97 32.53 12.68
C SER A 173 40.60 32.13 12.17
N LEU A 174 40.07 31.02 12.70
CA LEU A 174 38.71 30.57 12.47
C LEU A 174 37.87 30.87 13.71
N ILE A 175 36.87 31.73 13.55
CA ILE A 175 35.98 32.16 14.62
C ILE A 175 34.66 31.41 14.45
N GLU A 176 34.48 30.38 15.28
CA GLU A 176 33.35 29.44 15.31
C GLU A 176 33.13 28.69 13.97
N PRO A 177 32.58 27.46 13.95
CA PRO A 177 32.56 26.53 15.06
C PRO A 177 34.00 26.09 15.41
N THR A 178 34.40 26.26 16.67
CA THR A 178 35.71 25.83 17.15
C THR A 178 35.65 24.37 17.61
N GLY A 179 36.54 23.53 17.08
CA GLY A 179 36.74 22.15 17.55
C GLY A 179 36.19 21.02 16.68
N THR A 180 35.22 21.27 15.78
CA THR A 180 34.88 20.34 14.67
C THR A 180 35.81 20.55 13.49
N PHE A 181 36.18 21.80 13.25
CA PHE A 181 37.14 22.20 12.24
C PHE A 181 38.24 23.05 12.86
N VAL A 182 39.45 22.93 12.32
CA VAL A 182 40.61 23.76 12.67
C VAL A 182 41.32 24.21 11.40
N LEU A 183 42.06 25.32 11.46
CA LEU A 183 42.91 25.73 10.35
C LEU A 183 44.22 24.95 10.40
N ASP A 184 44.58 24.37 9.27
CA ASP A 184 45.92 23.88 8.99
C ASP A 184 46.67 24.94 8.19
N LEU A 185 47.72 25.50 8.80
CA LEU A 185 48.56 26.56 8.27
C LEU A 185 50.01 26.06 8.02
N THR A 186 50.21 24.74 7.94
CA THR A 186 51.55 24.15 7.73
C THR A 186 52.17 24.49 6.36
N GLU A 187 51.33 24.74 5.35
CA GLU A 187 51.73 24.99 3.96
C GLU A 187 51.29 26.38 3.45
N LEU A 188 51.53 27.44 4.22
CA LEU A 188 51.31 28.81 3.75
C LEU A 188 52.04 29.06 2.40
N PRO A 189 51.42 29.77 1.43
CA PRO A 189 50.19 30.59 1.55
C PRO A 189 48.87 29.81 1.42
N SER A 190 48.92 28.48 1.29
CA SER A 190 47.70 27.66 1.22
C SER A 190 47.06 27.58 2.61
N VAL A 191 45.81 28.02 2.73
CA VAL A 191 45.02 27.90 3.95
C VAL A 191 44.08 26.72 3.80
N ARG A 192 44.15 25.77 4.72
CA ARG A 192 43.31 24.56 4.70
C ARG A 192 42.45 24.47 5.94
N LEU A 193 41.24 23.95 5.78
CA LEU A 193 40.38 23.54 6.89
C LEU A 193 40.57 22.04 7.12
N GLN A 194 40.90 21.65 8.34
CA GLN A 194 41.05 20.26 8.74
C GLN A 194 39.88 19.83 9.62
N LEU A 195 39.29 18.67 9.30
CA LEU A 195 38.24 18.05 10.09
C LEU A 195 38.83 17.36 11.34
N THR A 196 38.37 17.71 12.53
CA THR A 196 38.87 17.16 13.81
C THR A 196 37.88 16.25 14.53
N ARG A 197 36.62 16.22 14.11
CA ARG A 197 35.58 15.35 14.67
C ARG A 197 34.76 14.72 13.55
N PRO A 198 34.19 13.51 13.75
CA PRO A 198 33.25 12.93 12.80
C PRO A 198 32.07 13.88 12.57
N LEU A 199 31.55 13.86 11.34
CA LEU A 199 30.39 14.63 10.93
C LEU A 199 29.14 13.73 10.97
N ASP A 200 27.99 14.37 11.08
CA ASP A 200 26.66 13.75 11.08
C ASP A 200 25.70 14.85 10.62
N ARG A 201 25.22 14.71 9.39
CA ARG A 201 24.40 15.70 8.71
C ARG A 201 23.01 15.77 9.35
N GLU A 202 22.46 14.64 9.79
CA GLU A 202 21.17 14.55 10.48
C GLU A 202 21.16 15.35 11.79
N LYS A 203 22.33 15.51 12.44
CA LYS A 203 22.52 16.42 13.57
C LYS A 203 22.82 17.86 13.15
N THR A 204 23.67 18.08 12.15
CA THR A 204 24.07 19.42 11.71
C THR A 204 24.42 19.45 10.22
N GLU A 205 23.51 19.98 9.41
CA GLU A 205 23.66 20.05 7.94
C GLU A 205 24.55 21.20 7.43
N LEU A 206 24.69 22.27 8.22
CA LEU A 206 25.41 23.47 7.84
C LEU A 206 26.18 24.03 9.04
N TYR A 207 27.48 24.22 8.85
CA TYR A 207 28.29 25.01 9.76
C TYR A 207 28.58 26.37 9.17
N THR A 208 28.41 27.43 9.96
CA THR A 208 28.78 28.79 9.59
C THR A 208 29.94 29.24 10.46
N ALA A 209 30.99 29.74 9.80
CA ALA A 209 32.22 30.18 10.42
C ALA A 209 32.63 31.56 9.93
N ASN A 210 33.50 32.25 10.66
CA ASN A 210 34.19 33.43 10.14
C ASN A 210 35.69 33.18 10.03
N LEU A 211 36.21 33.22 8.81
CA LEU A 211 37.64 33.20 8.53
C LEU A 211 38.17 34.63 8.65
N GLU A 212 39.14 34.84 9.53
CA GLU A 212 39.78 36.12 9.77
C GLU A 212 41.25 36.05 9.35
N ALA A 213 41.70 37.04 8.57
CA ALA A 213 43.09 37.22 8.18
C ALA A 213 43.56 38.59 8.69
N CYS A 214 44.68 38.64 9.39
CA CYS A 214 45.21 39.87 9.99
C CYS A 214 46.68 40.11 9.63
N ASP A 215 46.97 41.35 9.29
CA ASP A 215 48.30 41.96 9.27
C ASP A 215 48.55 42.68 10.63
N PRO A 216 49.69 43.38 10.86
CA PRO A 216 49.93 44.14 12.10
C PRO A 216 48.92 45.25 12.45
N GLY A 217 48.33 45.87 11.44
CA GLY A 217 47.47 47.05 11.50
C GLY A 217 45.98 46.77 11.30
N ALA A 218 45.61 45.80 10.44
CA ALA A 218 44.22 45.51 10.11
C ALA A 218 43.88 44.01 10.05
N CYS A 219 42.57 43.73 10.03
CA CYS A 219 42.02 42.40 9.81
C CYS A 219 40.87 42.44 8.81
N ALA A 220 40.78 41.44 7.95
CA ALA A 220 39.62 41.16 7.13
C ALA A 220 38.90 39.90 7.58
N ARG A 221 37.60 39.84 7.30
CA ARG A 221 36.74 38.70 7.62
C ARG A 221 35.95 38.25 6.40
N GLN A 222 35.77 36.94 6.30
CA GLN A 222 34.92 36.29 5.32
C GLN A 222 34.07 35.24 6.02
N THR A 223 32.78 35.18 5.69
CA THR A 223 31.90 34.12 6.18
C THR A 223 32.18 32.83 5.41
N LEU A 224 32.43 31.74 6.11
CA LEU A 224 32.64 30.42 5.55
C LEU A 224 31.40 29.55 5.85
N GLU A 225 30.70 29.18 4.79
CA GLU A 225 29.57 28.25 4.83
C GLU A 225 30.07 26.85 4.47
N ILE A 226 30.05 25.93 5.44
CA ILE A 226 30.51 24.55 5.28
C ILE A 226 29.26 23.67 5.22
N GLN A 227 28.89 23.28 4.00
CA GLN A 227 27.78 22.38 3.76
C GLN A 227 28.21 20.93 3.98
N ILE A 228 27.47 20.21 4.82
CA ILE A 228 27.68 18.78 4.99
C ILE A 228 26.87 18.05 3.92
N LEU A 229 27.56 17.28 3.09
CA LEU A 229 26.93 16.44 2.08
C LEU A 229 26.48 15.15 2.73
N ASP A 230 25.22 14.84 2.45
CA ASP A 230 24.52 13.63 2.85
C ASP A 230 25.22 12.37 2.34
N GLU A 231 25.09 11.27 3.08
CA GLU A 231 25.41 9.91 2.72
C GLU A 231 24.25 8.98 3.11
N ASN A 232 24.13 7.83 2.46
CA ASN A 232 23.03 6.89 2.73
C ASN A 232 23.37 5.97 3.90
N ASP A 233 23.55 6.53 5.10
CA ASP A 233 23.97 5.80 6.30
C ASP A 233 22.83 5.51 7.29
N ASN A 234 21.66 6.13 7.10
CA ASN A 234 20.43 5.71 7.75
C ASN A 234 19.67 4.71 6.86
N LYS A 235 18.77 3.97 7.50
CA LYS A 235 17.87 3.05 6.80
C LYS A 235 16.44 3.38 7.19
N PRO A 236 15.43 3.08 6.36
CA PRO A 236 14.06 3.36 6.72
C PRO A 236 13.63 2.53 7.93
N ILE A 237 13.00 3.18 8.89
CA ILE A 237 12.51 2.54 10.12
C ILE A 237 11.01 2.77 10.24
N PHE A 238 10.26 1.67 10.42
CA PHE A 238 8.83 1.75 10.75
C PHE A 238 8.63 2.28 12.16
N LYS A 239 7.67 3.21 12.34
CA LYS A 239 7.27 3.70 13.67
C LYS A 239 6.72 2.60 14.57
N VAL A 240 6.07 1.61 13.96
CA VAL A 240 5.50 0.42 14.62
C VAL A 240 5.82 -0.79 13.74
N THR A 241 6.37 -1.84 14.33
CA THR A 241 6.79 -3.06 13.61
C THR A 241 5.69 -4.13 13.51
N ARG A 242 4.55 -3.93 14.19
CA ARG A 242 3.40 -4.85 14.16
C ARG A 242 2.10 -4.09 14.01
N TYR A 243 1.44 -4.25 12.88
CA TYR A 243 0.12 -3.68 12.59
C TYR A 243 -0.95 -4.75 12.77
N LYS A 244 -1.98 -4.45 13.56
CA LYS A 244 -3.18 -5.28 13.66
C LYS A 244 -4.40 -4.41 13.37
N LYS A 245 -5.15 -4.75 12.33
CA LYS A 245 -6.31 -3.98 11.89
C LYS A 245 -7.51 -4.91 11.67
N GLN A 246 -8.66 -4.53 12.22
CA GLN A 246 -9.95 -5.15 11.91
C GLN A 246 -10.57 -4.44 10.71
N LEU A 247 -11.04 -5.21 9.75
CA LEU A 247 -11.63 -4.77 8.48
C LEU A 247 -13.03 -5.36 8.38
N GLN A 248 -14.03 -4.51 8.17
CA GLN A 248 -15.38 -4.98 7.87
C GLN A 248 -15.41 -5.53 6.43
N GLU A 249 -16.08 -6.65 6.19
CA GLU A 249 -16.04 -7.28 4.85
C GLU A 249 -16.72 -6.44 3.74
N ASN A 250 -17.63 -5.53 4.11
CA ASN A 250 -18.34 -4.65 3.18
C ASN A 250 -17.55 -3.39 2.75
N ILE A 251 -16.26 -3.30 3.11
CA ILE A 251 -15.38 -2.22 2.63
C ILE A 251 -15.40 -2.19 1.10
N LYS A 252 -15.55 -0.98 0.54
CA LYS A 252 -15.60 -0.80 -0.91
C LYS A 252 -14.23 -1.03 -1.52
N VAL A 253 -14.21 -1.67 -2.69
CA VAL A 253 -13.01 -1.80 -3.51
C VAL A 253 -12.46 -0.41 -3.85
N GLY A 254 -11.14 -0.25 -3.74
CA GLY A 254 -10.40 0.99 -3.94
C GLY A 254 -10.11 1.77 -2.64
N GLU A 255 -10.79 1.46 -1.54
CA GLU A 255 -10.57 2.13 -0.25
C GLU A 255 -9.21 1.77 0.37
N VAL A 256 -8.63 2.73 1.08
CA VAL A 256 -7.39 2.54 1.86
C VAL A 256 -7.74 1.87 3.18
N VAL A 257 -7.23 0.65 3.41
CA VAL A 257 -7.51 -0.14 4.61
C VAL A 257 -6.48 0.05 5.72
N LEU A 258 -5.24 0.39 5.35
CA LEU A 258 -4.14 0.63 6.28
C LEU A 258 -3.13 1.59 5.65
N HIS A 259 -2.56 2.48 6.45
CA HIS A 259 -1.44 3.33 6.03
C HIS A 259 -0.22 2.97 6.87
N LEU A 260 0.85 2.56 6.20
CA LEU A 260 2.12 2.24 6.82
C LEU A 260 2.96 3.51 6.96
N ASN A 261 3.75 3.61 8.03
CA ASN A 261 4.58 4.78 8.28
C ASN A 261 6.00 4.35 8.66
N ALA A 262 6.91 4.47 7.69
CA ALA A 262 8.34 4.40 7.89
C ALA A 262 8.98 5.74 7.57
N THR A 263 10.08 6.04 8.26
CA THR A 263 10.85 7.27 8.11
C THR A 263 12.31 6.93 7.91
N ASP A 264 12.95 7.65 7.00
CA ASP A 264 14.39 7.67 6.82
C ASP A 264 14.87 9.11 7.12
N LEU A 265 16.06 9.24 7.71
CA LEU A 265 16.60 10.52 8.15
C LEU A 265 17.50 11.18 7.09
N ASP A 266 17.93 10.41 6.09
CA ASP A 266 18.78 10.91 5.00
C ASP A 266 18.01 11.92 4.12
N ALA A 267 18.74 12.67 3.29
CA ALA A 267 18.17 13.69 2.42
C ALA A 267 17.82 13.17 1.01
N GLY A 268 16.87 13.83 0.35
CA GLY A 268 16.55 13.58 -1.06
C GLY A 268 16.04 12.15 -1.34
N ASP A 269 16.59 11.50 -2.36
CA ASP A 269 16.20 10.12 -2.74
C ASP A 269 16.71 9.06 -1.75
N ARG A 270 17.75 9.36 -0.97
CA ARG A 270 18.26 8.48 0.10
C ARG A 270 17.31 8.46 1.29
N GLY A 271 16.70 9.60 1.61
CA GLY A 271 15.61 9.67 2.59
C GLY A 271 14.22 9.26 2.08
N ARG A 272 14.05 9.04 0.76
CA ARG A 272 12.73 8.75 0.19
C ARG A 272 12.38 7.29 0.40
N VAL A 273 11.40 7.03 1.25
CA VAL A 273 10.94 5.68 1.58
C VAL A 273 10.02 5.10 0.50
N LEU A 274 10.32 3.88 0.09
CA LEU A 274 9.52 3.00 -0.76
C LEU A 274 9.09 1.76 0.04
N TYR A 275 7.93 1.20 -0.29
CA TYR A 275 7.36 0.04 0.38
C TYR A 275 7.21 -1.15 -0.56
N ALA A 276 7.55 -2.35 -0.09
CA ALA A 276 7.38 -3.58 -0.85
C ALA A 276 6.93 -4.75 0.04
N LEU A 277 6.21 -5.71 -0.53
CA LEU A 277 5.89 -6.95 0.16
C LEU A 277 7.18 -7.78 0.33
N HIS A 278 7.33 -8.40 1.50
CA HIS A 278 8.57 -9.08 1.89
C HIS A 278 8.35 -10.56 2.21
N GLY A 279 9.27 -11.40 1.74
CA GLY A 279 9.26 -12.84 1.95
C GLY A 279 8.28 -13.58 1.03
N THR A 280 7.82 -14.75 1.48
CA THR A 280 6.82 -15.54 0.73
C THR A 280 5.45 -14.89 0.88
N VAL A 281 4.94 -14.38 -0.23
CA VAL A 281 3.64 -13.73 -0.28
C VAL A 281 2.60 -14.71 -0.81
N ASP A 282 1.46 -14.75 -0.13
CA ASP A 282 0.29 -15.50 -0.57
C ASP A 282 -0.25 -14.93 -1.90
N PRO A 283 -0.46 -15.73 -2.95
CA PRO A 283 -1.05 -15.25 -4.20
C PRO A 283 -2.37 -14.51 -4.02
N ASP A 284 -3.22 -14.97 -3.10
CA ASP A 284 -4.51 -14.35 -2.81
C ASP A 284 -4.36 -12.95 -2.19
N LEU A 285 -3.27 -12.70 -1.46
CA LEU A 285 -2.97 -11.37 -0.92
C LEU A 285 -2.76 -10.35 -2.05
N PHE A 286 -1.98 -10.70 -3.08
CA PHE A 286 -1.71 -9.81 -4.22
C PHE A 286 -2.96 -9.52 -5.07
N GLU A 287 -3.88 -10.48 -5.10
CA GLU A 287 -5.15 -10.33 -5.78
C GLU A 287 -6.13 -9.47 -4.97
N THR A 288 -6.11 -9.59 -3.64
CA THR A 288 -7.06 -8.93 -2.74
C THR A 288 -6.62 -7.53 -2.32
N PHE A 289 -5.33 -7.27 -2.13
CA PHE A 289 -4.80 -5.99 -1.68
C PHE A 289 -3.74 -5.43 -2.63
N GLU A 290 -3.67 -4.10 -2.69
CA GLU A 290 -2.62 -3.34 -3.35
C GLU A 290 -1.77 -2.63 -2.30
N LEU A 291 -0.45 -2.81 -2.31
CA LEU A 291 0.46 -1.94 -1.57
C LEU A 291 0.95 -0.84 -2.51
N VAL A 292 0.56 0.40 -2.24
CA VAL A 292 1.02 1.58 -2.97
C VAL A 292 2.44 1.88 -2.53
N ARG A 293 3.37 1.66 -3.47
CA ARG A 293 4.80 1.66 -3.23
C ARG A 293 5.36 2.97 -2.65
N ASP A 294 4.87 4.12 -3.09
CA ASP A 294 5.44 5.42 -2.70
C ASP A 294 4.81 6.01 -1.43
N THR A 295 3.60 5.57 -1.06
CA THR A 295 2.83 6.14 0.06
C THR A 295 2.69 5.20 1.23
N GLY A 296 2.92 3.90 1.06
CA GLY A 296 2.68 2.89 2.09
C GLY A 296 1.20 2.64 2.35
N GLU A 297 0.30 3.10 1.48
CA GLU A 297 -1.13 2.77 1.57
C GLU A 297 -1.38 1.34 1.12
N ILE A 298 -2.13 0.59 1.92
CA ILE A 298 -2.70 -0.69 1.52
C ILE A 298 -4.15 -0.44 1.12
N ARG A 299 -4.49 -0.75 -0.13
CA ARG A 299 -5.82 -0.57 -0.71
C ARG A 299 -6.48 -1.90 -1.02
N LEU A 300 -7.81 -1.92 -0.95
CA LEU A 300 -8.59 -3.11 -1.28
C LEU A 300 -8.78 -3.22 -2.80
N LYS A 301 -8.41 -4.33 -3.42
CA LYS A 301 -8.57 -4.61 -4.87
C LYS A 301 -9.78 -5.49 -5.19
N ARG A 302 -10.16 -6.39 -4.27
CA ARG A 302 -11.30 -7.30 -4.41
C ARG A 302 -12.19 -7.25 -3.17
N PRO A 303 -13.50 -7.50 -3.30
CA PRO A 303 -14.38 -7.58 -2.15
C PRO A 303 -13.89 -8.63 -1.15
N LEU A 304 -14.04 -8.33 0.14
CA LEU A 304 -13.75 -9.29 1.20
C LEU A 304 -14.97 -10.19 1.43
N ALA A 305 -14.72 -11.40 1.92
CA ALA A 305 -15.75 -12.35 2.31
C ALA A 305 -15.24 -13.12 3.54
N ALA A 306 -15.75 -12.79 4.73
CA ALA A 306 -15.26 -13.32 5.99
C ALA A 306 -15.44 -14.85 6.09
N ASN A 307 -16.49 -15.36 5.47
CA ASN A 307 -16.79 -16.79 5.36
C ASN A 307 -15.84 -17.58 4.43
N ILE A 308 -15.13 -16.90 3.53
CA ILE A 308 -14.08 -17.51 2.69
C ILE A 308 -12.73 -17.41 3.38
N ARG A 309 -12.38 -16.21 3.85
CA ARG A 309 -11.10 -15.94 4.50
C ARG A 309 -11.21 -14.77 5.47
N ASP A 310 -10.91 -15.06 6.74
CA ASP A 310 -11.06 -14.13 7.86
C ASP A 310 -9.75 -13.45 8.28
N ASN A 311 -8.60 -13.85 7.72
CA ASN A 311 -7.32 -13.29 8.11
C ASN A 311 -6.28 -13.24 6.97
N TYR A 312 -5.50 -12.16 6.99
CA TYR A 312 -4.32 -11.97 6.15
C TYR A 312 -3.14 -11.59 7.02
N ARG A 313 -2.06 -12.38 6.94
CA ARG A 313 -0.80 -12.10 7.63
C ARG A 313 0.34 -12.07 6.64
N PHE A 314 1.08 -10.98 6.62
CA PHE A 314 2.20 -10.78 5.69
C PHE A 314 3.21 -9.79 6.26
N LYS A 315 4.39 -9.72 5.65
CA LYS A 315 5.43 -8.75 6.00
C LYS A 315 5.57 -7.73 4.89
N VAL A 316 5.84 -6.49 5.29
CA VAL A 316 6.22 -5.40 4.38
C VAL A 316 7.60 -4.92 4.78
N ILE A 317 8.42 -4.58 3.79
CA ILE A 317 9.72 -3.94 3.97
C ILE A 317 9.66 -2.50 3.48
N ALA A 318 10.33 -1.61 4.20
CA ALA A 318 10.61 -0.24 3.76
C ALA A 318 12.06 -0.16 3.28
N CYS A 319 12.30 0.46 2.13
CA CYS A 319 13.63 0.69 1.57
C CYS A 319 13.76 2.12 1.04
N ASP A 320 14.97 2.67 1.00
CA ASP A 320 15.23 3.96 0.37
C ASP A 320 15.05 3.88 -1.16
N ALA A 321 14.95 5.02 -1.85
CA ALA A 321 14.74 5.03 -3.29
C ALA A 321 16.01 4.73 -4.09
N VAL A 322 17.18 4.74 -3.45
CA VAL A 322 18.47 4.36 -4.05
C VAL A 322 18.60 2.83 -4.15
N ASN A 323 17.93 2.09 -3.27
CA ASN A 323 17.78 0.64 -3.29
C ASN A 323 16.34 0.21 -3.63
N PRO A 324 15.86 0.44 -4.87
CA PRO A 324 14.49 0.13 -5.26
C PRO A 324 14.22 -1.38 -5.33
N ALA A 325 15.22 -2.25 -5.24
CA ALA A 325 14.96 -3.68 -5.15
C ALA A 325 14.36 -4.07 -3.78
N CYS A 326 14.43 -3.19 -2.78
CA CYS A 326 14.22 -3.51 -1.36
C CYS A 326 14.92 -4.84 -0.99
N ALA A 327 16.14 -5.02 -1.51
CA ALA A 327 16.92 -6.23 -1.31
C ALA A 327 17.70 -6.09 0.01
N GLY A 328 17.23 -6.75 1.07
CA GLY A 328 17.93 -6.86 2.36
C GLY A 328 17.28 -6.13 3.53
N ASP A 329 17.68 -6.57 4.73
CA ASP A 329 17.40 -6.10 6.10
C ASP A 329 16.03 -6.34 6.75
N GLU A 330 15.99 -7.33 7.66
CA GLU A 330 14.85 -7.61 8.55
C GLU A 330 14.50 -6.44 9.49
N ASN A 331 15.47 -5.56 9.79
CA ASN A 331 15.27 -4.43 10.71
C ASN A 331 14.33 -3.34 10.14
N SER A 332 14.16 -3.30 8.82
CA SER A 332 13.24 -2.39 8.12
C SER A 332 11.94 -3.09 7.74
N THR A 333 11.56 -4.16 8.45
CA THR A 333 10.33 -4.90 8.19
C THR A 333 9.26 -4.68 9.25
N ALA A 334 8.00 -4.74 8.83
CA ALA A 334 6.83 -4.76 9.70
C ALA A 334 5.94 -5.96 9.40
N GLU A 335 5.36 -6.56 10.44
CA GLU A 335 4.35 -7.62 10.34
C GLU A 335 2.95 -6.99 10.32
N ILE A 336 2.16 -7.30 9.29
CA ILE A 336 0.79 -6.83 9.14
C ILE A 336 -0.14 -8.02 9.37
N THR A 337 -1.15 -7.83 10.22
CA THR A 337 -2.27 -8.75 10.42
C THR A 337 -3.57 -8.01 10.19
N LEU A 338 -4.27 -8.34 9.11
CA LEU A 338 -5.62 -7.87 8.81
C LEU A 338 -6.61 -8.96 9.20
N LEU A 339 -7.56 -8.62 10.06
CA LEU A 339 -8.65 -9.51 10.47
C LEU A 339 -9.93 -9.03 9.80
N VAL A 340 -10.59 -9.89 9.04
CA VAL A 340 -11.87 -9.59 8.40
C VAL A 340 -12.98 -9.92 9.38
N GLU A 341 -13.84 -8.94 9.64
CA GLU A 341 -15.03 -9.07 10.47
C GLU A 341 -16.24 -9.30 9.59
N ASP A 342 -16.96 -10.35 9.96
CA ASP A 342 -18.21 -10.78 9.33
C ASP A 342 -19.35 -9.79 9.61
N ILE A 343 -20.14 -9.50 8.59
CA ILE A 343 -21.34 -8.68 8.69
C ILE A 343 -22.53 -9.56 8.32
N ASN A 344 -23.60 -9.50 9.12
CA ASN A 344 -24.82 -10.24 8.86
C ASN A 344 -25.47 -9.83 7.53
N ASN A 345 -25.15 -10.55 6.46
CA ASN A 345 -25.55 -10.20 5.10
C ASN A 345 -26.12 -11.40 4.32
N PHE A 346 -26.05 -12.61 4.89
CA PHE A 346 -26.70 -13.80 4.37
C PHE A 346 -27.90 -14.16 5.24
N ALA A 347 -29.08 -14.26 4.65
CA ALA A 347 -30.24 -14.78 5.38
C ALA A 347 -30.20 -16.31 5.43
N PRO A 348 -30.76 -16.94 6.47
CA PRO A 348 -30.80 -18.40 6.57
C PRO A 348 -31.46 -19.07 5.37
N THR A 349 -30.88 -20.15 4.84
CA THR A 349 -31.43 -20.94 3.74
C THR A 349 -32.06 -22.22 4.25
N ILE A 350 -33.33 -22.48 3.88
CA ILE A 350 -34.10 -23.63 4.37
C ILE A 350 -34.19 -24.71 3.29
N HIS A 351 -33.53 -25.85 3.53
CA HIS A 351 -33.65 -27.05 2.71
C HIS A 351 -34.53 -28.09 3.40
N THR A 352 -35.38 -28.76 2.64
CA THR A 352 -36.36 -29.73 3.15
C THR A 352 -36.19 -31.07 2.45
N VAL A 353 -36.16 -32.16 3.20
CA VAL A 353 -36.10 -33.52 2.66
C VAL A 353 -37.20 -34.37 3.30
N ALA A 354 -37.85 -35.21 2.50
CA ALA A 354 -38.81 -36.20 3.00
C ALA A 354 -38.18 -37.12 4.04
N ALA A 355 -38.92 -37.41 5.10
CA ALA A 355 -38.47 -38.28 6.18
C ALA A 355 -39.65 -39.02 6.83
N GLY A 356 -39.35 -40.14 7.49
CA GLY A 356 -40.36 -40.90 8.23
C GLY A 356 -41.51 -41.37 7.35
N ALA A 357 -42.75 -41.06 7.76
CA ALA A 357 -43.97 -41.48 7.10
C ALA A 357 -44.08 -40.96 5.66
N ALA A 358 -43.39 -39.87 5.31
CA ALA A 358 -43.41 -39.34 3.96
C ALA A 358 -42.60 -40.16 2.95
N LEU A 359 -41.67 -41.01 3.40
CA LEU A 359 -40.95 -41.92 2.52
C LEU A 359 -41.79 -43.14 2.14
N ALA A 360 -42.73 -43.54 3.01
CA ALA A 360 -43.57 -44.72 2.79
C ALA A 360 -44.69 -44.48 1.77
N SER A 361 -45.13 -43.24 1.60
CA SER A 361 -46.21 -42.85 0.67
C SER A 361 -45.69 -42.30 -0.67
N ALA A 362 -44.38 -42.23 -0.84
CA ALA A 362 -43.78 -41.79 -2.10
C ALA A 362 -43.93 -42.88 -3.15
N ASN A 363 -44.96 -42.78 -4.01
CA ASN A 363 -45.06 -43.63 -5.18
C ASN A 363 -43.88 -43.35 -6.13
N PRO A 364 -43.10 -44.36 -6.55
CA PRO A 364 -42.14 -44.17 -7.63
C PRO A 364 -42.91 -43.80 -8.91
N PRO A 365 -42.44 -42.84 -9.73
CA PRO A 365 -43.10 -42.56 -10.99
C PRO A 365 -43.09 -43.81 -11.89
N PRO A 366 -44.13 -44.04 -12.71
CA PRO A 366 -44.04 -45.02 -13.78
C PRO A 366 -42.84 -44.70 -14.69
N PRO A 367 -42.14 -45.69 -15.25
CA PRO A 367 -41.02 -45.43 -16.14
C PRO A 367 -41.50 -44.61 -17.35
N ASP A 368 -41.00 -43.38 -17.46
CA ASP A 368 -41.32 -42.49 -18.57
C ASP A 368 -40.68 -43.05 -19.86
N PHE A 369 -41.52 -43.48 -20.80
CA PHE A 369 -41.10 -43.92 -22.15
C PHE A 369 -40.86 -42.74 -23.10
N THR A 370 -40.86 -41.50 -22.60
CA THR A 370 -40.40 -40.34 -23.33
C THR A 370 -39.06 -39.91 -22.74
N GLY A 371 -37.99 -39.94 -23.54
CA GLY A 371 -36.60 -39.73 -23.10
C GLY A 371 -36.24 -38.34 -22.58
N GLN A 372 -37.14 -37.65 -21.89
CA GLN A 372 -36.83 -36.46 -21.11
C GLN A 372 -36.48 -36.86 -19.69
N LYS A 373 -35.19 -36.73 -19.34
CA LYS A 373 -34.72 -36.77 -17.95
C LYS A 373 -35.37 -35.62 -17.17
N SER A 374 -36.53 -35.87 -16.57
CA SER A 374 -36.94 -35.11 -15.39
C SER A 374 -35.87 -35.39 -14.32
N SER A 375 -35.31 -34.33 -13.73
CA SER A 375 -34.22 -34.49 -12.78
C SER A 375 -34.73 -35.27 -11.56
N GLU A 376 -33.99 -36.31 -11.17
CA GLU A 376 -34.19 -37.10 -9.94
C GLU A 376 -34.34 -36.24 -8.66
N ALA A 377 -33.93 -34.97 -8.72
CA ALA A 377 -34.04 -33.99 -7.65
C ALA A 377 -35.47 -33.46 -7.42
N SER A 378 -36.30 -33.35 -8.47
CA SER A 378 -37.64 -32.74 -8.34
C SER A 378 -38.66 -33.63 -7.64
N PHE A 379 -38.39 -34.95 -7.57
CA PHE A 379 -39.24 -35.94 -6.91
C PHE A 379 -38.97 -36.09 -5.40
N ARG A 380 -37.78 -35.68 -4.92
CA ARG A 380 -37.42 -35.75 -3.50
C ARG A 380 -38.03 -34.63 -2.65
N GLU A 381 -38.74 -33.69 -3.28
CA GLU A 381 -39.37 -32.55 -2.60
C GLU A 381 -40.88 -32.69 -2.37
N SER A 382 -41.57 -33.65 -3.03
CA SER A 382 -42.98 -33.87 -2.79
C SER A 382 -43.18 -34.68 -1.51
N LEU A 383 -43.59 -34.00 -0.43
CA LEU A 383 -43.95 -34.63 0.83
C LEU A 383 -45.38 -35.16 0.73
N SER A 384 -45.58 -36.42 1.04
CA SER A 384 -46.90 -37.05 1.13
C SER A 384 -47.04 -37.83 2.43
N ILE A 385 -48.26 -38.18 2.85
CA ILE A 385 -48.50 -39.08 3.98
C ILE A 385 -49.83 -39.79 3.76
N PHE A 386 -49.94 -41.08 4.09
CA PHE A 386 -51.24 -41.75 4.08
C PHE A 386 -52.16 -41.11 5.13
N GLU A 387 -53.45 -41.02 4.83
CA GLU A 387 -54.43 -40.65 5.83
C GLU A 387 -54.45 -41.64 7.01
N ASN A 388 -55.03 -41.21 8.13
CA ASN A 388 -55.04 -41.94 9.41
C ASN A 388 -53.67 -42.36 9.98
N THR A 389 -52.57 -41.92 9.37
CA THR A 389 -51.22 -42.11 9.91
C THR A 389 -51.10 -41.36 11.25
N PRO A 390 -50.75 -42.04 12.36
CA PRO A 390 -50.53 -41.38 13.65
C PRO A 390 -49.46 -40.29 13.59
N PRO A 391 -49.43 -39.32 14.53
CA PRO A 391 -48.45 -38.23 14.59
C PRO A 391 -46.99 -38.66 14.35
N SER A 392 -46.50 -38.44 13.14
CA SER A 392 -45.25 -39.01 12.63
C SER A 392 -44.37 -37.96 11.98
N GLN A 393 -43.07 -38.25 11.88
CA GLN A 393 -42.16 -37.40 11.13
C GLN A 393 -42.48 -37.45 9.63
N VAL A 394 -42.49 -36.28 9.00
CA VAL A 394 -42.75 -36.11 7.55
C VAL A 394 -41.59 -35.46 6.82
N ALA A 395 -40.81 -34.63 7.51
CA ALA A 395 -39.64 -34.01 6.90
C ALA A 395 -38.50 -33.78 7.91
N VAL A 396 -37.29 -33.68 7.36
CA VAL A 396 -36.13 -33.08 8.03
C VAL A 396 -35.81 -31.78 7.31
N LEU A 397 -35.64 -30.72 8.08
CA LEU A 397 -35.24 -29.41 7.58
C LEU A 397 -33.78 -29.20 7.95
N THR A 398 -32.96 -28.85 6.96
CA THR A 398 -31.60 -28.39 7.17
C THR A 398 -31.54 -26.90 6.83
N VAL A 399 -31.17 -26.10 7.82
CA VAL A 399 -31.10 -24.65 7.74
C VAL A 399 -29.65 -24.25 7.82
N ARG A 400 -29.19 -23.53 6.80
CA ARG A 400 -27.79 -23.11 6.67
C ARG A 400 -27.73 -21.62 6.49
N ASP A 401 -26.84 -20.98 7.23
CA ASP A 401 -26.47 -19.60 7.02
C ASP A 401 -25.03 -19.53 6.51
N ALA A 402 -24.75 -18.60 5.61
CA ALA A 402 -23.45 -18.45 4.98
C ALA A 402 -22.55 -17.41 5.69
N ASP A 403 -23.09 -16.67 6.66
CA ASP A 403 -22.33 -15.82 7.57
C ASP A 403 -21.45 -16.66 8.54
N VAL A 404 -20.72 -16.01 9.45
CA VAL A 404 -19.81 -16.67 10.41
C VAL A 404 -20.17 -16.34 11.87
N GLY A 405 -19.91 -17.28 12.79
CA GLY A 405 -20.08 -17.04 14.22
C GLY A 405 -21.55 -16.88 14.63
N GLU A 406 -21.88 -15.88 15.43
CA GLU A 406 -23.28 -15.63 15.85
C GLU A 406 -24.17 -15.18 14.69
N ASN A 407 -23.63 -14.54 13.65
CA ASN A 407 -24.40 -14.19 12.45
C ASN A 407 -24.84 -15.46 11.69
N SER A 408 -24.05 -16.54 11.74
CA SER A 408 -24.40 -17.83 11.13
C SER A 408 -25.41 -18.67 11.92
N ARG A 409 -25.69 -18.27 13.16
CA ARG A 409 -26.50 -19.06 14.09
C ARG A 409 -27.97 -18.81 13.76
N VAL A 410 -28.75 -19.88 13.69
CA VAL A 410 -30.15 -19.82 13.26
C VAL A 410 -31.12 -20.39 14.28
N THR A 411 -32.35 -19.87 14.28
CA THR A 411 -33.50 -20.49 14.95
C THR A 411 -34.74 -20.42 14.07
N CYS A 412 -35.64 -21.39 14.20
CA CYS A 412 -36.82 -21.53 13.35
C CYS A 412 -38.09 -21.80 14.16
N SER A 413 -39.21 -21.32 13.64
CA SER A 413 -40.54 -21.47 14.23
C SER A 413 -41.62 -21.73 13.17
N LEU A 414 -42.73 -22.31 13.61
CA LEU A 414 -43.94 -22.50 12.81
C LEU A 414 -44.89 -21.34 13.03
N ASN A 415 -45.20 -20.62 11.94
CA ASN A 415 -46.20 -19.55 11.85
C ASN A 415 -45.91 -18.27 12.68
N GLU A 416 -46.39 -17.12 12.18
CA GLU A 416 -46.21 -15.81 12.83
C GLU A 416 -47.28 -15.59 13.92
N SER A 417 -47.08 -16.10 15.13
CA SER A 417 -47.77 -15.53 16.29
C SER A 417 -47.03 -14.27 16.72
N SER A 418 -47.57 -13.12 16.30
CA SER A 418 -47.29 -11.75 16.76
C SER A 418 -46.24 -11.61 17.88
N GLY A 419 -45.03 -11.19 17.49
CA GLY A 419 -44.13 -10.26 18.20
C GLY A 419 -43.64 -10.52 19.63
N ASP A 420 -44.31 -11.32 20.46
CA ASP A 420 -44.12 -11.31 21.92
C ASP A 420 -43.76 -12.70 22.50
N ASP A 421 -43.81 -13.76 21.70
CA ASP A 421 -43.44 -15.14 22.12
C ASP A 421 -42.02 -15.56 21.65
N LEU A 422 -41.28 -14.64 21.01
CA LEU A 422 -39.98 -14.88 20.36
C LEU A 422 -38.78 -14.95 21.34
N ASN A 423 -39.00 -14.71 22.64
CA ASN A 423 -37.98 -14.77 23.69
C ASN A 423 -38.17 -15.94 24.67
N ARG A 424 -39.12 -16.85 24.42
CA ARG A 424 -39.29 -18.03 25.29
C ARG A 424 -38.17 -19.06 25.05
N PRO A 425 -37.56 -19.61 26.11
CA PRO A 425 -36.63 -20.72 26.00
C PRO A 425 -37.26 -21.86 25.19
N PHE A 426 -36.54 -22.36 24.19
CA PHE A 426 -36.92 -23.45 23.30
C PHE A 426 -36.97 -24.79 24.05
N ILE A 427 -37.86 -24.92 25.03
CA ILE A 427 -38.09 -26.14 25.81
C ILE A 427 -39.42 -26.72 25.31
N GLY A 428 -39.39 -27.45 24.18
CA GLY A 428 -40.56 -28.19 23.68
C GLY A 428 -40.82 -28.15 22.17
N GLY A 429 -40.10 -27.32 21.40
CA GLY A 429 -40.34 -27.16 19.96
C GLY A 429 -41.46 -26.16 19.63
N SER A 430 -41.57 -25.77 18.36
CA SER A 430 -42.63 -24.87 17.87
C SER A 430 -43.81 -25.69 17.37
N VAL A 431 -45.02 -25.36 17.81
CA VAL A 431 -46.23 -26.16 17.56
C VAL A 431 -47.27 -25.32 16.81
N SER A 432 -47.80 -25.89 15.75
CA SER A 432 -48.96 -25.39 14.99
C SER A 432 -50.10 -26.42 15.05
N PRO A 433 -51.34 -26.06 14.68
CA PRO A 433 -52.46 -27.00 14.69
C PRO A 433 -52.23 -28.28 13.88
N ASN A 434 -51.42 -28.21 12.82
CA ASN A 434 -51.17 -29.29 11.87
C ASN A 434 -49.77 -29.95 12.07
N PHE A 435 -48.78 -29.19 12.56
CA PHE A 435 -47.39 -29.65 12.62
C PHE A 435 -46.68 -29.26 13.90
N ILE A 436 -45.69 -30.06 14.28
CA ILE A 436 -44.75 -29.82 15.37
C ILE A 436 -43.34 -29.77 14.77
N LEU A 437 -42.58 -28.73 15.10
CA LEU A 437 -41.20 -28.54 14.69
C LEU A 437 -40.28 -28.67 15.90
N THR A 438 -39.42 -29.68 15.91
CA THR A 438 -38.45 -29.91 16.99
C THR A 438 -37.02 -29.74 16.50
N LEU A 439 -36.19 -29.03 17.28
CA LEU A 439 -34.76 -28.93 17.01
C LEU A 439 -34.10 -30.27 17.35
N SER A 440 -33.46 -30.89 16.37
CA SER A 440 -32.77 -32.18 16.54
C SER A 440 -31.27 -31.99 16.75
N ALA A 441 -30.66 -31.03 16.05
CA ALA A 441 -29.27 -30.60 16.20
C ALA A 441 -29.16 -29.14 15.71
N PRO A 442 -28.06 -28.39 15.96
CA PRO A 442 -27.90 -27.04 15.42
C PRO A 442 -28.16 -26.98 13.91
N GLY A 443 -29.12 -26.15 13.48
CA GLY A 443 -29.53 -26.02 12.08
C GLY A 443 -30.33 -27.20 11.51
N ILE A 444 -30.68 -28.23 12.30
CA ILE A 444 -31.43 -29.40 11.84
C ILE A 444 -32.73 -29.55 12.64
N TYR A 445 -33.86 -29.51 11.95
CA TYR A 445 -35.19 -29.63 12.55
C TYR A 445 -35.94 -30.85 12.03
N SER A 446 -36.73 -31.49 12.90
CA SER A 446 -37.68 -32.53 12.55
C SER A 446 -39.07 -31.92 12.48
N LEU A 447 -39.74 -32.07 11.34
CA LEU A 447 -41.13 -31.69 11.16
C LEU A 447 -42.02 -32.94 11.27
N ARG A 448 -42.94 -32.90 12.21
CA ARG A 448 -43.88 -33.98 12.51
C ARG A 448 -45.31 -33.50 12.35
N THR A 449 -46.22 -34.37 11.97
CA THR A 449 -47.65 -34.10 12.05
C THR A 449 -48.07 -34.04 13.51
N SER A 450 -48.97 -33.12 13.86
CA SER A 450 -49.51 -32.97 15.23
C SER A 450 -50.71 -33.89 15.48
N ARG A 451 -51.43 -34.25 14.41
CA ARG A 451 -52.64 -35.07 14.42
C ARG A 451 -52.68 -36.01 13.21
N MET A 452 -53.68 -36.88 13.20
CA MET A 452 -54.07 -37.67 12.03
C MET A 452 -54.85 -36.79 11.05
N TYR A 453 -54.72 -37.10 9.76
CA TYR A 453 -55.41 -36.40 8.67
C TYR A 453 -56.39 -37.34 7.98
N ASP A 454 -57.45 -36.77 7.43
CA ASP A 454 -58.53 -37.40 6.69
C ASP A 454 -58.51 -36.80 5.28
N TYR A 455 -58.38 -37.65 4.26
CA TYR A 455 -58.18 -37.23 2.87
C TYR A 455 -59.44 -36.58 2.28
N GLU A 456 -60.63 -37.06 2.62
CA GLU A 456 -61.92 -36.53 2.18
C GLU A 456 -62.12 -35.09 2.67
N ILE A 457 -61.57 -34.75 3.84
CA ILE A 457 -61.67 -33.42 4.43
C ILE A 457 -60.52 -32.50 3.99
N GLU A 458 -59.26 -32.94 4.15
CA GLU A 458 -58.07 -32.10 3.94
C GLU A 458 -56.98 -32.82 3.11
N PRO A 459 -57.12 -32.90 1.77
CA PRO A 459 -56.19 -33.64 0.91
C PRO A 459 -54.79 -33.01 0.81
N VAL A 460 -54.64 -31.76 1.26
CA VAL A 460 -53.38 -31.03 1.27
C VAL A 460 -53.29 -30.18 2.53
N VAL A 461 -52.22 -30.36 3.30
CA VAL A 461 -51.93 -29.58 4.51
C VAL A 461 -50.60 -28.86 4.34
N SER A 462 -50.50 -27.62 4.80
CA SER A 462 -49.28 -26.82 4.68
C SER A 462 -48.96 -26.05 5.95
N THR A 463 -47.69 -25.65 6.08
CA THR A 463 -47.21 -24.79 7.17
C THR A 463 -46.09 -23.87 6.69
N LYS A 464 -46.04 -22.65 7.23
CA LYS A 464 -44.96 -21.68 6.98
C LYS A 464 -43.92 -21.82 8.08
N VAL A 465 -42.71 -22.22 7.69
CA VAL A 465 -41.54 -22.23 8.58
C VAL A 465 -40.81 -20.92 8.39
N VAL A 466 -40.59 -20.18 9.48
CA VAL A 466 -39.82 -18.92 9.49
C VAL A 466 -38.57 -19.14 10.30
N CYS A 467 -37.41 -18.90 9.70
CA CYS A 467 -36.11 -18.95 10.35
C CYS A 467 -35.51 -17.56 10.42
N HIS A 468 -34.79 -17.26 11.49
CA HIS A 468 -34.01 -16.05 11.64
C HIS A 468 -32.61 -16.38 12.17
N ASP A 469 -31.64 -15.59 11.74
CA ASP A 469 -30.31 -15.62 12.31
C ASP A 469 -30.22 -14.81 13.62
N PHE A 470 -29.06 -14.85 14.28
CA PHE A 470 -28.77 -14.03 15.47
C PHE A 470 -27.81 -12.86 15.17
N GLY A 471 -27.73 -12.47 13.90
CA GLY A 471 -26.73 -11.51 13.49
C GLY A 471 -27.03 -10.06 13.86
N LYS A 472 -25.97 -9.25 13.86
CA LYS A 472 -26.02 -7.82 14.20
C LYS A 472 -25.72 -6.96 12.95
N PRO A 473 -26.31 -5.76 12.83
CA PRO A 473 -27.17 -5.05 13.79
C PRO A 473 -28.62 -5.55 13.83
N HIS A 474 -29.06 -6.27 12.81
CA HIS A 474 -30.41 -6.80 12.70
C HIS A 474 -30.34 -8.25 12.25
N ALA A 475 -31.24 -9.08 12.79
CA ALA A 475 -31.40 -10.44 12.33
C ALA A 475 -32.04 -10.46 10.93
N LEU A 476 -31.53 -11.29 10.02
CA LEU A 476 -32.18 -11.57 8.75
C LEU A 476 -33.11 -12.78 8.90
N THR A 477 -34.14 -12.81 8.06
CA THR A 477 -35.18 -13.84 8.15
C THR A 477 -35.44 -14.47 6.80
N SER A 478 -35.80 -15.74 6.82
CA SER A 478 -36.28 -16.47 5.66
C SER A 478 -37.51 -17.29 6.00
N ALA A 479 -38.35 -17.53 5.00
CA ALA A 479 -39.54 -18.34 5.18
C ALA A 479 -39.71 -19.32 4.04
N ARG A 480 -40.13 -20.55 4.35
CA ARG A 480 -40.48 -21.59 3.38
C ARG A 480 -41.83 -22.20 3.74
N VAL A 481 -42.72 -22.27 2.76
CA VAL A 481 -44.00 -22.99 2.89
C VAL A 481 -43.76 -24.46 2.57
N ILE A 482 -44.03 -25.32 3.55
CA ILE A 482 -43.92 -26.77 3.41
C ILE A 482 -45.33 -27.31 3.20
N THR A 483 -45.52 -28.02 2.09
CA THR A 483 -46.80 -28.62 1.72
C THR A 483 -46.67 -30.14 1.76
N VAL A 484 -47.59 -30.80 2.47
CA VAL A 484 -47.70 -32.25 2.56
C VAL A 484 -49.03 -32.67 1.94
N ARG A 485 -48.99 -33.57 0.96
CA ARG A 485 -50.17 -34.18 0.36
C ARG A 485 -50.65 -35.34 1.22
N VAL A 486 -51.95 -35.41 1.48
CA VAL A 486 -52.55 -36.59 2.10
C VAL A 486 -52.87 -37.58 0.97
N VAL A 487 -52.49 -38.83 1.16
CA VAL A 487 -52.73 -39.93 0.22
C VAL A 487 -53.91 -40.73 0.75
N ASP A 488 -54.92 -40.83 -0.10
CA ASP A 488 -56.13 -41.62 0.07
C ASP A 488 -55.81 -43.09 0.41
N VAL A 489 -56.52 -43.65 1.38
CA VAL A 489 -56.54 -45.07 1.73
C VAL A 489 -57.98 -45.54 1.59
N ASN A 490 -58.21 -46.63 0.84
CA ASN A 490 -59.55 -47.17 0.66
C ASN A 490 -60.10 -47.76 1.98
N GLU A 491 -60.85 -46.97 2.73
CA GLU A 491 -61.39 -47.33 4.05
C GLU A 491 -62.89 -47.58 4.01
N PHE A 492 -63.55 -47.09 2.98
CA PHE A 492 -64.95 -47.30 2.76
C PHE A 492 -65.16 -48.40 1.71
N GLN A 493 -66.28 -49.10 1.85
CA GLN A 493 -66.72 -50.09 0.87
C GLN A 493 -67.91 -49.51 0.10
N PRO A 494 -68.12 -49.90 -1.17
CA PRO A 494 -69.27 -49.45 -1.92
C PRO A 494 -70.58 -49.80 -1.22
N GLU A 495 -71.45 -48.81 -1.01
CA GLU A 495 -72.78 -49.00 -0.43
C GLU A 495 -73.85 -48.79 -1.51
N PHE A 496 -74.68 -49.81 -1.75
CA PHE A 496 -75.85 -49.67 -2.62
C PHE A 496 -76.84 -48.64 -2.06
N SER A 497 -77.37 -47.77 -2.91
CA SER A 497 -78.33 -46.74 -2.52
C SER A 497 -79.65 -47.30 -1.96
N ARG A 498 -79.91 -48.59 -2.18
CA ARG A 498 -81.08 -49.31 -1.65
C ARG A 498 -80.69 -50.75 -1.30
N ARG A 499 -81.33 -51.30 -0.27
CA ARG A 499 -81.16 -52.71 0.13
C ARG A 499 -81.86 -53.70 -0.82
N VAL A 500 -82.91 -53.25 -1.53
CA VAL A 500 -83.68 -54.08 -2.47
C VAL A 500 -84.05 -53.25 -3.69
N TYR A 501 -83.78 -53.79 -4.87
CA TYR A 501 -84.21 -53.25 -6.16
C TYR A 501 -85.25 -54.19 -6.77
N VAL A 502 -86.40 -53.65 -7.20
CA VAL A 502 -87.47 -54.43 -7.83
C VAL A 502 -87.66 -53.92 -9.25
N GLY A 503 -87.23 -54.73 -10.23
CA GLY A 503 -87.51 -54.53 -11.65
C GLY A 503 -88.73 -55.30 -12.10
N ARG A 504 -89.51 -54.73 -13.02
CA ARG A 504 -90.56 -55.47 -13.73
C ARG A 504 -90.23 -55.51 -15.21
N VAL A 505 -90.23 -56.71 -15.78
CA VAL A 505 -89.98 -56.92 -17.20
C VAL A 505 -91.15 -57.73 -17.78
N SER A 506 -91.69 -57.26 -18.90
CA SER A 506 -92.72 -58.00 -19.62
C SER A 506 -92.10 -59.23 -20.28
N GLU A 507 -92.84 -60.34 -20.25
CA GLU A 507 -92.51 -61.53 -21.04
C GLU A 507 -92.29 -61.15 -22.52
N ASN A 508 -91.35 -61.82 -23.19
CA ASN A 508 -90.94 -61.55 -24.58
C ASN A 508 -90.32 -60.17 -24.83
N SER A 509 -89.82 -59.49 -23.79
CA SER A 509 -89.04 -58.26 -23.98
C SER A 509 -87.79 -58.53 -24.85
N PRO A 510 -87.49 -57.68 -25.85
CA PRO A 510 -86.31 -57.86 -26.70
C PRO A 510 -85.01 -57.75 -25.90
N ALA A 511 -83.92 -58.33 -26.39
CA ALA A 511 -82.59 -58.18 -25.79
C ALA A 511 -82.15 -56.70 -25.78
N GLY A 512 -81.41 -56.31 -24.74
CA GLY A 512 -80.94 -54.94 -24.53
C GLY A 512 -81.99 -54.01 -23.92
N LYS A 513 -83.21 -54.49 -23.63
CA LYS A 513 -84.24 -53.68 -22.95
C LYS A 513 -83.77 -53.41 -21.51
N GLU A 514 -83.66 -52.14 -21.18
CA GLU A 514 -83.34 -51.66 -19.84
C GLU A 514 -84.47 -51.99 -18.86
N ILE A 515 -84.09 -52.55 -17.71
CA ILE A 515 -85.03 -52.97 -16.66
C ILE A 515 -84.99 -51.97 -15.51
N LEU A 516 -83.79 -51.75 -14.98
CA LEU A 516 -83.52 -50.82 -13.89
C LEU A 516 -82.02 -50.51 -13.84
N THR A 517 -81.69 -49.41 -13.19
CA THR A 517 -80.30 -49.04 -12.87
C THR A 517 -80.11 -49.15 -11.37
N ILE A 518 -79.10 -49.90 -10.94
CA ILE A 518 -78.66 -49.91 -9.55
C ILE A 518 -77.56 -48.87 -9.38
N THR A 519 -77.59 -48.19 -8.24
CA THR A 519 -76.56 -47.23 -7.87
C THR A 519 -75.93 -47.63 -6.55
N ALA A 520 -74.62 -47.45 -6.46
CA ALA A 520 -73.86 -47.50 -5.24
C ALA A 520 -73.04 -46.21 -5.10
N THR A 521 -72.62 -45.91 -3.88
CA THR A 521 -71.71 -44.81 -3.58
C THR A 521 -70.60 -45.35 -2.71
N ASP A 522 -69.37 -45.02 -3.06
CA ASP A 522 -68.23 -45.13 -2.16
C ASP A 522 -67.90 -43.75 -1.60
N ARG A 523 -67.43 -43.69 -0.36
CA ARG A 523 -67.02 -42.43 0.26
C ARG A 523 -65.57 -42.08 -0.05
N ASP A 524 -64.74 -43.05 -0.43
CA ASP A 524 -63.35 -42.84 -0.84
C ASP A 524 -63.30 -41.95 -2.10
N ARG A 525 -62.50 -40.88 -2.06
CA ARG A 525 -62.49 -39.88 -3.13
C ARG A 525 -61.77 -40.37 -4.38
N GLY A 526 -62.54 -40.60 -5.44
CA GLY A 526 -62.03 -41.11 -6.72
C GLY A 526 -62.22 -42.62 -6.87
N ALA A 527 -62.97 -43.23 -5.94
CA ALA A 527 -63.43 -44.61 -6.05
C ALA A 527 -64.11 -44.87 -7.40
N VAL A 528 -63.66 -45.93 -8.06
CA VAL A 528 -64.25 -46.42 -9.31
C VAL A 528 -65.12 -47.62 -8.99
N LEU A 529 -66.43 -47.45 -9.17
CA LEU A 529 -67.40 -48.52 -8.90
C LEU A 529 -67.51 -49.47 -10.09
N ARG A 530 -67.49 -50.77 -9.81
CA ARG A 530 -67.79 -51.83 -10.78
C ARG A 530 -68.91 -52.72 -10.27
N TYR A 531 -69.96 -52.88 -11.08
CA TYR A 531 -71.14 -53.66 -10.74
C TYR A 531 -71.07 -55.06 -11.39
N TYR A 532 -71.40 -56.09 -10.63
CA TYR A 532 -71.49 -57.47 -11.12
C TYR A 532 -72.57 -58.25 -10.37
N PHE A 533 -73.12 -59.28 -11.02
CA PHE A 533 -73.96 -60.25 -10.33
C PHE A 533 -73.10 -61.12 -9.43
N ALA A 534 -73.48 -61.26 -8.17
CA ALA A 534 -72.85 -62.22 -7.27
C ALA A 534 -72.98 -63.65 -7.84
N PRO A 535 -71.95 -64.50 -7.74
CA PRO A 535 -72.05 -65.89 -8.15
C PRO A 535 -73.17 -66.58 -7.37
N VAL A 536 -73.97 -67.39 -8.07
CA VAL A 536 -75.02 -68.18 -7.44
C VAL A 536 -74.33 -69.33 -6.69
N ASN A 537 -74.01 -69.12 -5.42
CA ASN A 537 -73.62 -70.23 -4.54
C ASN A 537 -74.82 -71.15 -4.38
N THR A 538 -74.80 -72.29 -5.07
CA THR A 538 -75.65 -73.43 -4.76
C THR A 538 -75.17 -74.06 -3.46
N GLU A 539 -75.43 -73.46 -2.30
CA GLU A 539 -75.73 -74.14 -1.04
C GLU A 539 -76.41 -73.13 -0.09
N GLN A 540 -77.51 -73.57 0.51
CA GLN A 540 -78.32 -72.82 1.47
C GLN A 540 -77.48 -72.32 2.65
N SER A 541 -77.48 -71.01 2.92
CA SER A 541 -77.26 -70.51 4.28
C SER A 541 -78.59 -70.02 4.87
N THR A 542 -79.10 -70.84 5.78
CA THR A 542 -80.08 -70.46 6.79
C THR A 542 -79.51 -69.31 7.63
N TRP A 543 -80.33 -68.29 7.84
CA TRP A 543 -80.06 -67.21 8.79
C TRP A 543 -80.00 -67.79 10.20
N ASP A 544 -78.82 -67.77 10.83
CA ASP A 544 -78.69 -67.95 12.28
C ASP A 544 -78.25 -66.64 12.94
N GLU A 545 -79.00 -66.27 13.98
CA GLU A 545 -79.02 -64.99 14.69
C GLU A 545 -77.86 -64.79 15.68
N SER A 546 -76.67 -65.33 15.41
CA SER A 546 -75.50 -65.11 16.28
C SER A 546 -74.33 -64.55 15.50
N GLY A 547 -74.07 -63.27 15.72
CA GLY A 547 -73.02 -62.51 15.05
C GLY A 547 -71.63 -63.14 15.21
N ARG A 548 -71.13 -63.70 14.11
CA ARG A 548 -69.74 -63.67 13.64
C ARG A 548 -69.70 -64.41 12.30
N SER A 549 -69.52 -63.67 11.22
CA SER A 549 -69.16 -64.25 9.92
C SER A 549 -67.89 -63.55 9.45
N GLU A 550 -66.93 -64.40 9.12
CA GLU A 550 -65.56 -64.10 8.71
C GLU A 550 -65.53 -63.17 7.50
N SER A 551 -64.50 -62.32 7.47
CA SER A 551 -64.26 -61.37 6.39
C SER A 551 -64.20 -62.11 5.06
N ALA A 552 -65.10 -61.77 4.13
CA ALA A 552 -64.92 -62.05 2.73
C ALA A 552 -63.66 -61.30 2.28
N THR A 553 -62.56 -62.03 2.17
CA THR A 553 -61.30 -61.54 1.61
C THR A 553 -61.55 -60.99 0.21
N ALA A 554 -61.03 -59.78 -0.03
CA ALA A 554 -61.02 -59.10 -1.32
C ALA A 554 -60.60 -60.07 -2.44
N MET A 555 -61.51 -60.28 -3.40
CA MET A 555 -61.23 -60.98 -4.64
C MET A 555 -60.29 -60.09 -5.46
N ASP A 556 -59.11 -60.61 -5.76
CA ASP A 556 -58.12 -60.02 -6.65
C ASP A 556 -58.66 -59.86 -8.08
N ASP A 557 -58.16 -58.84 -8.80
CA ASP A 557 -58.60 -58.42 -10.15
C ASP A 557 -58.54 -59.58 -11.19
N ALA A 558 -57.77 -60.65 -10.89
CA ALA A 558 -57.68 -61.87 -11.69
C ALA A 558 -58.87 -62.84 -11.50
N GLY A 559 -59.66 -62.72 -10.43
CA GLY A 559 -60.86 -63.53 -10.15
C GLY A 559 -62.11 -63.07 -10.90
N LEU A 560 -62.12 -61.85 -11.45
CA LEU A 560 -63.24 -61.27 -12.20
C LEU A 560 -63.47 -61.93 -13.57
N SER A 561 -62.50 -62.66 -14.12
CA SER A 561 -62.60 -63.29 -15.44
C SER A 561 -63.43 -64.58 -15.48
N ARG A 562 -64.04 -64.97 -14.35
CA ARG A 562 -64.81 -66.23 -14.19
C ARG A 562 -66.21 -66.04 -13.61
N ILE A 563 -66.81 -64.85 -13.77
CA ILE A 563 -68.20 -64.63 -13.37
C ILE A 563 -69.12 -65.21 -14.46
N GLU A 564 -69.83 -66.30 -14.13
CA GLU A 564 -70.87 -66.87 -14.99
C GLU A 564 -71.91 -65.80 -15.32
N SER A 565 -72.02 -65.45 -16.61
CA SER A 565 -73.00 -64.51 -17.12
C SER A 565 -74.41 -65.03 -16.81
N ASN A 566 -75.22 -64.24 -16.07
CA ASN A 566 -76.63 -64.55 -15.87
C ASN A 566 -77.32 -64.73 -17.24
N LYS A 567 -77.90 -65.92 -17.48
CA LYS A 567 -78.44 -66.33 -18.79
C LYS A 567 -79.54 -65.39 -19.33
N TYR A 568 -80.23 -64.68 -18.44
CA TYR A 568 -81.41 -63.87 -18.77
C TYR A 568 -81.15 -62.36 -18.68
N PHE A 569 -80.13 -61.94 -17.95
CA PHE A 569 -79.86 -60.52 -17.67
C PHE A 569 -78.37 -60.20 -17.80
N VAL A 570 -78.07 -59.02 -18.33
CA VAL A 570 -76.72 -58.47 -18.37
C VAL A 570 -76.69 -57.19 -17.54
N MET A 571 -75.58 -56.97 -16.83
CA MET A 571 -75.33 -55.76 -16.08
C MET A 571 -74.15 -55.04 -16.70
N GLU A 572 -74.32 -53.75 -16.99
CA GLU A 572 -73.24 -52.89 -17.43
C GLU A 572 -72.33 -52.56 -16.25
N PRO A 573 -71.04 -52.99 -16.26
CA PRO A 573 -70.18 -52.90 -15.08
C PRO A 573 -69.89 -51.48 -14.60
N GLU A 574 -69.91 -50.48 -15.48
CA GLU A 574 -69.56 -49.09 -15.13
C GLU A 574 -70.77 -48.25 -14.73
N THR A 575 -71.95 -48.60 -15.24
CA THR A 575 -73.17 -47.77 -15.10
C THR A 575 -74.19 -48.38 -14.13
N GLY A 576 -74.09 -49.68 -13.81
CA GLY A 576 -75.05 -50.40 -12.99
C GLY A 576 -76.40 -50.64 -13.69
N VAL A 577 -76.47 -50.43 -15.01
CA VAL A 577 -77.69 -50.65 -15.79
C VAL A 577 -77.91 -52.14 -16.02
N ILE A 578 -79.08 -52.66 -15.65
CA ILE A 578 -79.47 -54.06 -15.89
C ILE A 578 -80.39 -54.12 -17.10
N ARG A 579 -80.03 -54.96 -18.08
CA ARG A 579 -80.78 -55.18 -19.33
C ARG A 579 -81.15 -56.65 -19.51
N THR A 580 -82.19 -56.92 -20.29
CA THR A 580 -82.49 -58.27 -20.79
C THR A 580 -81.37 -58.79 -21.70
N SER A 581 -81.00 -60.05 -21.55
CA SER A 581 -80.01 -60.74 -22.40
C SER A 581 -80.68 -61.81 -23.26
N GLN A 582 -80.12 -62.08 -24.44
CA GLN A 582 -80.52 -63.23 -25.25
C GLN A 582 -79.68 -64.46 -24.83
N PRO A 583 -80.29 -65.59 -24.45
CA PRO A 583 -79.55 -66.82 -24.31
C PRO A 583 -78.97 -67.22 -25.67
N ASN A 584 -77.66 -67.51 -25.73
CA ASN A 584 -77.03 -68.17 -26.88
C ASN A 584 -77.66 -69.56 -27.08
N PHE A 585 -78.81 -69.61 -27.75
CA PHE A 585 -79.37 -70.84 -28.29
C PHE A 585 -78.81 -71.03 -29.70
N MET A 586 -77.76 -71.83 -29.81
CA MET A 586 -77.55 -72.59 -31.04
C MET A 586 -78.71 -73.59 -31.16
N CYS A 587 -79.79 -73.19 -31.82
CA CYS A 587 -80.78 -74.11 -32.33
C CYS A 587 -80.15 -74.83 -33.53
N ASN A 588 -79.83 -76.11 -33.39
CA ASN A 588 -79.54 -76.99 -34.53
C ASN A 588 -80.85 -77.69 -34.91
N PRO A 589 -81.53 -77.31 -36.00
CA PRO A 589 -82.83 -77.86 -36.37
C PRO A 589 -82.67 -79.12 -37.23
N GLU A 590 -81.90 -80.10 -36.78
CA GLU A 590 -81.93 -81.47 -37.32
C GLU A 590 -81.56 -82.46 -36.22
N ARG A 591 -82.58 -82.92 -35.47
CA ARG A 591 -82.73 -84.30 -34.98
C ARG A 591 -84.03 -84.41 -34.19
N TRP A 592 -85.00 -85.05 -34.83
CA TRP A 592 -85.99 -85.89 -34.17
C TRP A 592 -85.29 -87.16 -33.65
#